data_AF-A0A7C0UE73-F1
#
_entry.id   AF-A0A7C0UE73-F1
#
_cell.length_a   1.000
_cell.length_b   1.000
_cell.length_c   1.000
_cell.angle_alpha   90.00
_cell.angle_beta   90.00
_cell.angle_gamma   90.00
#
_symmetry.space_group_name_H-M   'P 1'
#
loop_
_entity.id
_entity.type
_entity.pdbx_description
1 polymer ?
#
loop_
_entity_poly.entity_id
_entity_poly.type
_entity_poly.pdbx_seq_one_letter_code
_entity_poly.pdbx_strand_id
1 'polypeptide(L)' 'MHIYVSGSMAYDRIMDFPGKFSDHILPDKIHILNVSFTVNGMVEKFGGTA' A
#
# COMPACT_ATOMS: atom_id res chain seq x y z
N MET A 1 -18.43 -26.01 -16.60
CA MET A 1 -18.93 -24.75 -16.01
C MET A 1 -17.81 -23.73 -16.11
N HIS A 2 -18.04 -22.61 -16.80
CA HIS A 2 -17.01 -21.58 -17.01
C HIS A 2 -17.24 -20.41 -16.07
N ILE A 3 -16.18 -19.94 -15.41
CA ILE A 3 -16.20 -18.77 -14.53
C ILE A 3 -15.37 -17.70 -15.21
N TYR A 4 -15.99 -16.54 -15.42
CA TYR A 4 -15.34 -15.36 -15.96
C TYR A 4 -15.12 -14.38 -14.82
N VAL A 5 -13.85 -14.05 -14.57
CA VAL A 5 -13.47 -13.07 -13.55
C VAL A 5 -12.95 -11.83 -14.27
N SER A 6 -13.47 -10.67 -13.87
CA SER A 6 -13.07 -9.37 -14.39
C SER A 6 -12.53 -8.53 -13.26
N GLY A 7 -11.35 -7.95 -13.46
CA GLY A 7 -10.67 -7.14 -12.47
C GLY A 7 -9.31 -6.70 -12.98
N SER A 8 -8.51 -6.12 -12.10
CA SER A 8 -7.14 -5.71 -12.46
C SER A 8 -6.20 -6.90 -12.58
N MET A 9 -5.18 -6.76 -13.42
CA MET A 9 -3.97 -7.58 -13.44
C MET A 9 -2.79 -6.64 -13.25
N ALA A 10 -1.94 -6.90 -12.27
CA ALA A 10 -0.91 -5.94 -11.88
C ALA A 10 0.36 -6.62 -11.37
N TYR A 11 1.42 -5.82 -11.26
CA TYR A 11 2.58 -6.11 -10.42
C TYR A 11 2.50 -5.21 -9.19
N ASP A 12 2.37 -5.81 -8.01
CA ASP A 12 2.26 -5.11 -6.74
C ASP A 12 3.65 -4.91 -6.15
N ARG A 13 4.02 -3.64 -5.92
CA ARG A 13 5.24 -3.28 -5.18
C ARG A 13 4.88 -2.99 -3.74
N ILE A 14 5.15 -3.94 -2.87
CA ILE A 14 4.75 -3.92 -1.46
C ILE A 14 5.94 -3.50 -0.60
N MET A 15 5.73 -2.53 0.27
CA MET A 15 6.72 -2.01 1.22
C MET A 15 6.12 -2.01 2.63
N ASP A 16 6.65 -2.87 3.50
CA ASP A 16 6.18 -2.98 4.88
C ASP A 16 6.88 -1.94 5.77
N PHE A 17 6.07 -1.05 6.35
CA PHE A 17 6.51 -0.11 7.38
C PHE A 17 6.36 -0.75 8.76
N PRO A 18 7.44 -0.89 9.56
CA PRO A 18 7.38 -1.56 10.87
C PRO A 18 6.82 -0.64 11.97
N GLY A 19 5.60 -0.13 11.77
CA GLY A 19 4.91 0.79 12.68
C GLY A 19 3.48 1.06 12.23
N LYS A 20 2.78 1.96 12.93
CA LYS A 20 1.44 2.40 12.54
C LYS A 20 1.48 3.80 11.96
N PHE A 21 0.83 4.03 10.83
CA PHE A 21 0.76 5.36 10.22
C PHE A 21 0.08 6.39 11.14
N SER A 22 -0.85 5.96 12.01
CA SER A 22 -1.52 6.81 13.00
C SER A 22 -0.55 7.53 13.92
N ASP A 23 0.60 6.93 14.21
CA ASP A 23 1.56 7.46 15.17
C ASP A 23 2.42 8.57 14.55
N HIS A 24 2.36 8.73 13.22
CA HIS A 24 3.12 9.70 12.44
C HIS A 24 2.25 10.74 11.74
N ILE A 25 0.93 10.63 11.85
CA ILE A 25 -0.03 11.56 11.25
C ILE A 25 -0.66 12.40 12.35
N LEU A 26 -0.53 13.71 12.24
CA LEU A 26 -1.16 14.68 13.14
C LEU A 26 -2.53 15.09 12.57
N PRO A 27 -3.66 14.65 13.16
CA PRO A 27 -4.99 14.92 12.60
C PRO A 27 -5.28 16.42 12.43
N ASP A 28 -4.88 17.23 13.41
CA ASP A 28 -5.12 18.68 13.41
C ASP A 28 -4.33 19.42 12.31
N LYS A 29 -3.30 18.78 11.74
CA LYS A 29 -2.44 19.34 10.68
C LYS A 29 -2.58 18.59 9.36
N ILE A 30 -3.65 17.83 9.15
CA ILE A 30 -3.83 16.99 7.96
C ILE A 30 -3.80 17.77 6.64
N HIS A 31 -4.16 19.06 6.67
CA HIS A 31 -4.11 19.96 5.53
C HIS A 31 -2.68 20.22 5.01
N ILE A 32 -1.65 19.96 5.82
CA ILE A 32 -0.23 20.01 5.44
C ILE A 32 0.43 18.73 5.96
N LEU A 33 0.27 17.63 5.21
CA LEU A 33 0.85 16.33 5.54
C LEU A 33 2.30 16.24 5.04
N ASN A 34 3.25 16.08 5.96
CA ASN A 34 4.66 15.82 5.63
C ASN A 34 5.11 14.55 6.36
N VAL A 35 5.41 13.50 5.60
CA VAL A 35 5.76 12.17 6.12
C VAL A 35 6.88 11.55 5.30
N SER A 36 7.77 10.83 5.97
CA SER A 36 8.81 10.01 5.35
C SER A 36 8.95 8.73 6.16
N PHE A 37 8.65 7.59 5.55
CA PHE A 37 8.65 6.30 6.22
C PHE A 37 9.86 5.49 5.80
N THR A 38 10.72 5.14 6.76
CA THR A 38 11.80 4.17 6.52
C THR A 38 11.21 2.78 6.52
N VAL A 39 11.33 2.08 5.39
CA VAL A 39 10.86 0.70 5.22
C VAL A 39 12.04 -0.26 5.15
N ASN A 40 11.81 -1.52 5.53
CA ASN A 40 12.86 -2.54 5.55
C ASN A 40 13.23 -3.04 4.15
N GLY A 41 12.34 -2.87 3.18
CA GLY A 41 12.56 -3.30 1.81
C GLY A 41 11.31 -3.15 0.95
N MET A 42 11.44 -3.60 -0.30
CA MET A 42 10.37 -3.64 -1.29
C MET A 42 10.34 -5.02 -1.93
N VAL A 43 9.15 -5.59 -2.07
CA VAL A 43 8.93 -6.87 -2.75
C VAL A 43 7.94 -6.65 -3.89
N GLU A 44 8.27 -7.18 -5.08
CA GLU A 44 7.35 -7.19 -6.22
C GLU A 44 6.63 -8.54 -6.32
N LYS A 45 5.31 -8.53 -6.50
CA LYS A 45 4.47 -9.73 -6.63
C LYS A 45 3.51 -9.59 -7.79
N PHE A 46 3.09 -10.71 -8.38
CA PHE A 46 1.91 -10.72 -9.24
C PHE A 46 0.68 -10.44 -8.39
N GLY A 47 -0.12 -9.47 -8.82
CA GLY A 47 -1.32 -9.02 -8.13
C GLY A 47 -2.42 -8.65 -9.11
N GLY A 48 -3.33 -7.84 -8.63
CA GLY A 48 -4.60 -7.58 -9.30
C GLY A 48 -5.75 -8.40 -8.71
N THR A 49 -6.96 -7.88 -8.88
CA THR A 49 -8.16 -8.42 -8.21
C THR A 49 -8.87 -9.53 -8.99
N ALA A 50 -8.45 -9.77 -10.25
CA ALA A 50 -9.06 -10.77 -11.13
C ALA A 50 -8.53 -12.19 -10.90
#